data_AF-A0A9X7T0V3-F1
#
_entry.id   AF-A0A9X7T0V3-F1
#
_cell.length_a   1.000
_cell.length_b   1.000
_cell.length_c   1.000
_cell.angle_alpha   90.00
_cell.angle_beta   90.00
_cell.angle_gamma   90.00
#
_symmetry.space_group_name_H-M   'P 1'
#
loop_
_entity.id
_entity.type
_entity.pdbx_description
1 polymer ?
#
loop_
_entity_poly.entity_id
_entity_poly.type
_entity_poly.pdbx_seq_one_letter_code
_entity_poly.pdbx_strand_id
1 'polypeptide(L)'
;MSRRTLSMLMLTMLVLVLSGCNPATAEPIGPDATGFWDKYLVYPLSWLIKESALVLGDNYGFGILVATVIIRLIVLPLMVKQIKSSKKMQELQPEMQKIREKYKNDPQKAQQETMAVFQKNGVNPLAGCLPMLVQMPILIAFYHAIIRTEEIKTQTFLWLTLGEKDPYYILPIIAAITTYLQSKMMGQATQGNPQMQMMLVMMPLMILAIAVTLPSALSLYWVYGNLFTIVQTYFLYRDKGNKLTPKEGTSK
;
A
#
# COMPACT_ATOMS: atom_id res chain seq x y z
N MET A 1 -16.13 3.39 -23.86
CA MET A 1 -16.79 3.02 -22.58
C MET A 1 -17.12 4.30 -21.83
N SER A 2 -18.38 4.57 -21.50
CA SER A 2 -18.76 5.83 -20.84
C SER A 2 -18.26 5.83 -19.39
N ARG A 3 -17.95 7.01 -18.84
CA ARG A 3 -17.46 7.14 -17.46
C ARG A 3 -18.41 6.49 -16.45
N ARG A 4 -19.72 6.48 -16.75
CA ARG A 4 -20.79 5.82 -15.98
C ARG A 4 -20.76 4.30 -16.08
N THR A 5 -20.53 3.74 -17.27
CA THR A 5 -20.40 2.27 -17.40
C THR A 5 -19.11 1.76 -16.77
N LEU A 6 -18.00 2.52 -16.85
CA LEU A 6 -16.77 2.22 -16.11
C LEU A 6 -17.02 2.24 -14.59
N SER A 7 -17.71 3.27 -14.06
CA SER A 7 -18.04 3.36 -12.64
C SER A 7 -18.98 2.27 -12.15
N MET A 8 -20.01 1.91 -12.92
CA MET A 8 -20.91 0.80 -12.57
C MET A 8 -20.19 -0.55 -12.60
N LEU A 9 -19.31 -0.78 -13.58
CA LEU A 9 -18.47 -1.98 -13.66
C LEU A 9 -17.49 -2.06 -12.48
N MET A 10 -16.91 -0.92 -12.07
CA MET A 10 -16.03 -0.86 -10.91
C MET A 10 -16.79 -1.14 -9.60
N LEU A 11 -18.02 -0.64 -9.47
CA LEU A 11 -18.86 -0.85 -8.30
C LEU A 11 -19.36 -2.30 -8.20
N THR A 12 -19.76 -2.89 -9.33
CA THR A 12 -20.16 -4.31 -9.39
C THR A 12 -18.96 -5.23 -9.16
N MET A 13 -17.79 -4.91 -9.70
CA MET A 13 -16.55 -5.65 -9.40
C MET A 13 -16.18 -5.54 -7.91
N LEU A 14 -16.35 -4.37 -7.29
CA LEU A 14 -16.16 -4.19 -5.85
C LEU A 14 -17.15 -5.02 -5.02
N VAL A 15 -18.43 -5.04 -5.39
CA VAL A 15 -19.47 -5.83 -4.70
C VAL A 15 -19.24 -7.34 -4.87
N LEU A 16 -18.80 -7.78 -6.05
CA LEU A 16 -18.43 -9.19 -6.30
C LEU A 16 -17.17 -9.60 -5.53
N VAL A 17 -16.23 -8.67 -5.33
CA VAL A 17 -15.04 -8.90 -4.48
C VAL A 17 -15.42 -8.94 -3.01
N LEU A 18 -16.32 -8.07 -2.54
CA LEU A 18 -16.74 -7.98 -1.15
C LEU A 18 -17.70 -9.11 -0.72
N SER A 19 -18.48 -9.67 -1.64
CA SER A 19 -19.39 -10.79 -1.36
C SER A 19 -18.67 -12.13 -1.10
N GLY A 20 -17.36 -12.21 -1.38
CA GLY A 20 -16.50 -13.34 -0.98
C GLY A 20 -15.92 -13.22 0.44
N CYS A 21 -16.10 -12.09 1.14
CA CYS A 21 -15.52 -11.83 2.46
C CYS A 21 -16.35 -12.40 3.63
N ASN A 22 -16.75 -13.68 3.59
CA ASN A 22 -17.35 -14.33 4.77
C ASN A 22 -16.37 -15.34 5.41
N PRO A 23 -15.57 -14.94 6.41
CA PRO A 23 -14.59 -15.81 7.05
C PRO A 23 -15.21 -16.94 7.91
N ALA A 24 -16.52 -16.88 8.18
CA ALA A 24 -17.24 -17.85 9.01
C ALA A 24 -17.66 -19.14 8.26
N THR A 25 -17.50 -19.20 6.94
CA THR A 25 -17.87 -20.37 6.09
C THR A 25 -16.70 -20.87 5.24
N ALA A 26 -15.47 -20.51 5.59
CA ALA A 26 -14.29 -20.72 4.77
C ALA A 26 -13.67 -22.11 5.00
N GLU A 27 -13.95 -23.06 4.11
CA GLU A 27 -13.24 -24.34 4.05
C GLU A 27 -11.71 -24.14 3.90
N PRO A 28 -10.88 -25.13 4.29
CA PRO A 28 -9.44 -25.09 4.03
C PRO A 28 -9.15 -24.75 2.57
N ILE A 29 -8.13 -23.92 2.32
CA ILE A 29 -7.80 -23.52 0.96
C ILE A 29 -7.09 -24.67 0.24
N GLY A 30 -7.70 -25.14 -0.85
CA GLY A 30 -7.18 -26.21 -1.70
C GLY A 30 -7.44 -25.96 -3.19
N PRO A 31 -7.03 -26.88 -4.07
CA PRO A 31 -7.18 -26.76 -5.53
C PRO A 31 -8.63 -26.59 -5.99
N ASP A 32 -9.57 -27.12 -5.21
CA ASP A 32 -11.01 -27.09 -5.48
C ASP A 32 -11.71 -25.82 -4.94
N ALA A 33 -10.92 -24.81 -4.54
CA ALA A 33 -11.42 -23.54 -4.03
C ALA A 33 -12.53 -22.95 -4.94
N THR A 34 -13.71 -22.78 -4.35
CA THR A 34 -14.88 -22.21 -5.04
C THR A 34 -14.98 -20.70 -4.81
N GLY A 35 -15.45 -19.96 -5.82
CA GLY A 35 -15.57 -18.51 -5.76
C GLY A 35 -14.37 -17.74 -6.30
N PHE A 36 -14.64 -16.53 -6.83
CA PHE A 36 -13.63 -15.71 -7.51
C PHE A 36 -12.45 -15.35 -6.60
N TRP A 37 -12.74 -14.94 -5.36
CA TRP A 37 -11.73 -14.50 -4.39
C TRP A 37 -10.76 -15.63 -4.03
N ASP A 38 -11.30 -16.79 -3.67
CA ASP A 38 -10.49 -17.92 -3.24
C ASP A 38 -9.69 -18.49 -4.41
N LYS A 39 -10.30 -18.64 -5.59
CA LYS A 39 -9.65 -19.22 -6.78
C LYS A 39 -8.53 -18.36 -7.36
N TYR A 40 -8.71 -17.03 -7.43
CA TYR A 40 -7.80 -16.16 -8.16
C TYR A 40 -6.86 -15.33 -7.27
N LEU A 41 -7.15 -15.19 -5.98
CA LEU A 41 -6.31 -14.41 -5.07
C LEU A 41 -5.75 -15.26 -3.93
N VAL A 42 -6.61 -15.99 -3.19
CA VAL A 42 -6.16 -16.69 -1.97
C VAL A 42 -5.39 -17.96 -2.31
N TYR A 43 -5.91 -18.83 -3.17
CA TYR A 43 -5.27 -20.09 -3.51
C TYR A 43 -3.91 -19.91 -4.21
N PRO A 44 -3.78 -19.06 -5.26
CA PRO A 44 -2.48 -18.83 -5.89
C PRO A 44 -1.46 -18.25 -4.93
N LEU A 45 -1.89 -17.41 -3.98
CA LEU A 45 -1.03 -16.86 -2.96
C LEU A 45 -0.57 -17.91 -1.94
N SER A 46 -1.49 -18.74 -1.44
CA SER A 46 -1.16 -19.87 -0.55
C SER A 46 -0.17 -20.82 -1.23
N TRP A 47 -0.48 -21.22 -2.47
CA TRP A 47 0.40 -22.04 -3.29
C TRP A 47 1.78 -21.40 -3.46
N LEU A 48 1.84 -20.11 -3.80
CA LEU A 48 3.10 -19.41 -4.00
C LEU A 48 3.96 -19.39 -2.72
N ILE A 49 3.35 -19.18 -1.56
CA ILE A 49 4.05 -19.20 -0.27
C ILE A 49 4.60 -20.60 0.01
N LYS A 50 3.77 -21.64 -0.16
CA LYS A 50 4.15 -23.05 0.08
C LYS A 50 5.29 -23.49 -0.83
N GLU A 51 5.16 -23.32 -2.14
CA GLU A 51 6.19 -23.73 -3.09
C GLU A 51 7.50 -22.97 -2.87
N SER A 52 7.41 -21.68 -2.60
CA SER A 52 8.61 -20.88 -2.27
C SER A 52 9.27 -21.35 -0.97
N ALA A 53 8.48 -21.73 0.03
CA ALA A 53 8.99 -22.28 1.29
C ALA A 53 9.68 -23.63 1.08
N LEU A 54 9.06 -24.54 0.32
CA LEU A 54 9.59 -25.87 -0.01
C LEU A 54 10.96 -25.76 -0.70
N VAL A 55 11.07 -24.89 -1.72
CA VAL A 55 12.34 -24.65 -2.44
C VAL A 55 13.42 -24.06 -1.53
N LEU A 56 13.02 -23.34 -0.48
CA LEU A 56 13.92 -22.68 0.48
C LEU A 56 14.11 -23.48 1.78
N GLY A 57 13.85 -24.79 1.74
CA GLY A 57 14.06 -25.69 2.87
C GLY A 57 13.02 -25.55 3.98
N ASP A 58 11.75 -25.59 3.60
CA ASP A 58 10.58 -25.46 4.49
C ASP A 58 10.53 -24.15 5.28
N ASN A 59 11.14 -23.09 4.75
CA ASN A 59 11.16 -21.78 5.40
C ASN A 59 10.01 -20.89 4.94
N TYR A 60 8.90 -20.96 5.66
CA TYR A 60 7.68 -20.20 5.36
C TYR A 60 7.84 -18.68 5.51
N GLY A 61 8.76 -18.21 6.36
CA GLY A 61 9.08 -16.78 6.43
C GLY A 61 9.69 -16.26 5.14
N PHE A 62 10.61 -17.01 4.53
CA PHE A 62 11.12 -16.68 3.20
C PHE A 62 10.10 -16.95 2.09
N GLY A 63 9.21 -17.93 2.24
CA GLY A 63 8.06 -18.09 1.34
C GLY A 63 7.19 -16.84 1.27
N ILE A 64 6.90 -16.23 2.42
CA ILE A 64 6.20 -14.94 2.52
C ILE A 64 7.01 -13.81 1.86
N LEU A 65 8.33 -13.77 2.06
CA LEU A 65 9.21 -12.78 1.40
C LEU A 65 9.11 -12.88 -0.13
N VAL A 66 9.26 -14.07 -0.69
CA VAL A 66 9.20 -14.31 -2.14
C VAL A 66 7.83 -13.90 -2.69
N ALA A 67 6.75 -14.35 -2.05
CA ALA A 67 5.39 -13.97 -2.43
C ALA A 67 5.20 -12.44 -2.40
N THR A 68 5.72 -11.78 -1.37
CA THR A 68 5.68 -10.31 -1.24
C THR A 68 6.42 -9.63 -2.39
N VAL A 69 7.63 -10.07 -2.72
CA VAL A 69 8.43 -9.50 -3.81
C VAL A 69 7.74 -9.68 -5.16
N ILE A 70 7.20 -10.88 -5.44
CA ILE A 70 6.49 -11.15 -6.69
C ILE A 70 5.26 -10.25 -6.84
N ILE A 71 4.43 -10.15 -5.80
CA ILE A 71 3.26 -9.25 -5.82
C ILE A 71 3.71 -7.81 -6.04
N ARG A 72 4.77 -7.37 -5.37
CA ARG A 72 5.33 -6.02 -5.52
C ARG A 72 5.81 -5.75 -6.94
N LEU A 73 6.44 -6.73 -7.60
CA LEU A 73 6.86 -6.64 -9.00
C LEU A 73 5.66 -6.55 -9.96
N ILE A 74 4.59 -7.31 -9.71
CA ILE A 74 3.36 -7.26 -10.49
C ILE A 74 2.70 -5.87 -10.40
N VAL A 75 2.63 -5.28 -9.20
CA VAL A 75 2.04 -3.94 -9.00
C VAL A 75 3.01 -2.79 -9.27
N LEU A 76 4.29 -3.06 -9.48
CA LEU A 76 5.34 -2.07 -9.71
C LEU A 76 5.00 -1.02 -10.78
N PRO A 77 4.52 -1.36 -12.00
CA PRO A 77 4.22 -0.35 -13.02
C PRO A 77 3.13 0.64 -12.56
N LEU A 78 2.16 0.15 -11.78
CA LEU A 78 1.13 0.99 -11.17
C LEU A 78 1.73 1.91 -10.10
N MET A 79 2.57 1.35 -9.21
CA MET A 79 3.24 2.11 -8.14
C MET A 79 4.18 3.19 -8.71
N VAL A 80 4.92 2.92 -9.79
CA VAL A 80 5.77 3.91 -10.47
C VAL A 80 4.94 5.10 -10.99
N LYS A 81 3.77 4.84 -11.58
CA LYS A 81 2.85 5.91 -12.02
C LYS A 81 2.35 6.74 -10.83
N GLN A 82 2.02 6.09 -9.71
CA GLN A 82 1.60 6.78 -8.48
C GLN A 82 2.71 7.68 -7.94
N ILE A 83 3.93 7.17 -7.78
CA ILE A 83 5.08 7.93 -7.30
C ILE A 83 5.35 9.15 -8.19
N LYS A 84 5.26 8.99 -9.52
CA LYS A 84 5.40 10.11 -10.47
C LYS A 84 4.31 11.18 -10.26
N SER A 85 3.08 10.79 -9.99
CA SER A 85 1.99 11.72 -9.67
C SER A 85 2.22 12.44 -8.34
N SER A 86 2.67 11.72 -7.32
CA SER A 86 2.99 12.29 -6.00
C SER A 86 4.15 13.29 -6.08
N LYS A 87 5.16 13.05 -6.94
CA LYS A 87 6.24 14.02 -7.17
C LYS A 87 5.73 15.34 -7.77
N LYS A 88 4.83 15.29 -8.76
CA LYS A 88 4.21 16.52 -9.30
C LYS A 88 3.44 17.30 -8.24
N MET A 89 2.80 16.60 -7.31
CA MET A 89 2.14 17.24 -6.17
C MET A 89 3.13 17.89 -5.20
N GLN A 90 4.32 17.32 -5.04
CA GLN A 90 5.41 17.94 -4.26
C GLN A 90 5.91 19.23 -4.91
N GLU A 91 6.01 19.27 -6.25
CA GLU A 91 6.42 20.48 -7.00
C GLU A 91 5.46 21.67 -6.80
N LEU A 92 4.18 21.41 -6.51
CA LEU A 92 3.16 22.44 -6.26
C LEU A 92 3.10 22.92 -4.80
N GLN A 93 3.86 22.31 -3.88
CA GLN A 93 3.90 22.72 -2.46
C GLN A 93 4.15 24.21 -2.19
N PRO A 94 5.05 24.92 -2.89
CA PRO A 94 5.23 26.35 -2.65
C PRO A 94 3.97 27.17 -3.00
N GLU A 95 3.25 26.83 -4.06
CA GLU A 95 1.96 27.48 -4.38
C GLU A 95 0.90 27.14 -3.33
N MET A 96 0.91 25.90 -2.86
CA MET A 96 0.03 25.45 -1.80
C MET A 96 0.21 26.24 -0.50
N GLN A 97 1.46 26.51 -0.13
CA GLN A 97 1.79 27.30 1.06
C GLN A 97 1.32 28.75 0.92
N LYS A 98 1.54 29.38 -0.25
CA LYS A 98 1.04 30.73 -0.54
C LYS A 98 -0.49 30.83 -0.43
N ILE A 99 -1.21 29.83 -0.93
CA ILE A 99 -2.69 29.77 -0.80
C ILE A 99 -3.09 29.73 0.67
N ARG A 100 -2.46 28.86 1.47
CA ARG A 100 -2.76 28.77 2.91
C ARG A 100 -2.45 30.06 3.64
N GLU A 101 -1.35 30.73 3.30
CA GLU A 101 -0.98 32.01 3.91
C GLU A 101 -1.95 33.13 3.53
N LYS A 102 -2.39 33.17 2.27
CA LYS A 102 -3.35 34.16 1.78
C LYS A 102 -4.74 33.98 2.38
N TYR A 103 -5.17 32.74 2.58
CA TYR A 103 -6.51 32.39 3.07
C TYR A 103 -6.49 31.78 4.48
N LYS A 104 -5.57 32.21 5.36
CA LYS A 104 -5.47 31.69 6.75
C LYS A 104 -6.80 31.74 7.51
N ASN A 105 -7.59 32.78 7.27
CA ASN A 105 -8.87 33.01 7.94
C ASN A 105 -10.08 32.41 7.18
N ASP A 106 -9.85 31.76 6.03
CA ASP A 106 -10.91 31.16 5.21
C ASP A 106 -10.47 29.77 4.70
N PRO A 107 -10.58 28.73 5.55
CA PRO A 107 -10.16 27.38 5.21
C PRO A 107 -10.91 26.79 4.01
N GLN A 108 -12.18 27.18 3.82
CA GLN A 108 -12.97 26.70 2.69
C GLN A 108 -12.41 27.24 1.37
N LYS A 109 -12.12 28.54 1.31
CA LYS A 109 -11.51 29.15 0.12
C LYS A 109 -10.10 28.65 -0.13
N ALA A 110 -9.31 28.45 0.93
CA ALA A 110 -8.00 27.81 0.83
C ALA A 110 -8.09 26.41 0.17
N GLN A 111 -9.06 25.60 0.56
CA GLN A 111 -9.28 24.27 -0.01
C GLN A 111 -9.77 24.32 -1.48
N GLN A 112 -10.63 25.27 -1.82
CA GLN A 112 -11.10 25.46 -3.20
C GLN A 112 -9.95 25.86 -4.14
N GLU A 113 -9.15 26.85 -3.75
CA GLU A 113 -7.99 27.31 -4.52
C GLU A 113 -6.91 26.22 -4.64
N THR A 114 -6.69 25.45 -3.56
CA THR A 114 -5.85 24.25 -3.59
C THR A 114 -6.26 23.30 -4.70
N MET A 115 -7.56 22.98 -4.76
CA MET A 115 -8.09 22.06 -5.76
C MET A 115 -8.01 22.64 -7.17
N ALA A 116 -8.25 23.94 -7.32
CA ALA A 116 -8.11 24.64 -8.60
C ALA A 116 -6.67 24.59 -9.12
N VAL A 117 -5.67 24.76 -8.25
CA VAL A 117 -4.24 24.62 -8.62
C VAL A 117 -3.93 23.19 -9.08
N PHE A 118 -4.42 22.16 -8.36
CA PHE A 118 -4.23 20.79 -8.79
C PHE A 118 -4.86 20.51 -10.16
N GLN A 119 -6.07 21.01 -10.41
CA GLN A 119 -6.75 20.85 -11.70
C GLN A 119 -6.02 21.59 -12.84
N LYS A 120 -5.59 22.83 -12.61
CA LYS A 120 -4.83 23.64 -13.58
C LYS A 120 -3.52 22.96 -13.98
N ASN A 121 -2.87 22.29 -13.03
CA ASN A 121 -1.61 21.57 -13.26
C ASN A 121 -1.79 20.09 -13.66
N GLY A 122 -3.04 19.63 -13.84
CA GLY A 122 -3.35 18.25 -14.24
C GLY A 122 -2.89 17.19 -13.23
N VAL A 123 -2.86 17.53 -11.93
CA VAL A 123 -2.48 16.63 -10.83
C VAL A 123 -3.74 16.08 -10.17
N ASN A 124 -3.81 14.77 -10.00
CA ASN A 124 -4.92 14.12 -9.30
C ASN A 124 -4.54 13.86 -7.83
N PRO A 125 -5.19 14.51 -6.83
CA PRO A 125 -4.90 14.27 -5.42
C PRO A 125 -5.22 12.83 -4.96
N LEU A 126 -6.19 12.17 -5.61
CA LEU A 126 -6.54 10.77 -5.31
C LEU A 126 -5.48 9.77 -5.77
N ALA A 127 -4.55 10.16 -6.63
CA ALA A 127 -3.43 9.28 -6.99
C ALA A 127 -2.57 8.92 -5.76
N GLY A 128 -2.58 9.76 -4.71
CA GLY A 128 -1.85 9.52 -3.47
C GLY A 128 -2.49 8.46 -2.56
N CYS A 129 -3.80 8.19 -2.67
CA CYS A 129 -4.47 7.15 -1.87
C CYS A 129 -4.60 5.81 -2.61
N LEU A 130 -4.26 5.76 -3.90
CA LEU A 130 -4.28 4.55 -4.70
C LEU A 130 -3.42 3.39 -4.13
N PRO A 131 -2.26 3.61 -3.49
CA PRO A 131 -1.54 2.52 -2.82
C PRO A 131 -2.41 1.78 -1.78
N MET A 132 -3.22 2.51 -0.99
CA MET A 132 -4.08 1.90 0.01
C MET A 132 -5.18 1.04 -0.63
N LEU A 133 -5.79 1.53 -1.71
CA LEU A 133 -6.85 0.79 -2.41
C LEU A 133 -6.34 -0.52 -3.01
N VAL A 134 -5.11 -0.54 -3.53
CA VAL A 134 -4.47 -1.77 -4.04
C VAL A 134 -4.02 -2.69 -2.91
N GLN A 135 -3.54 -2.11 -1.82
CA GLN A 135 -3.04 -2.85 -0.66
C GLN A 135 -4.14 -3.61 0.08
N MET A 136 -5.36 -3.05 0.19
CA MET A 136 -6.44 -3.66 0.97
C MET A 136 -6.82 -5.07 0.47
N PRO A 137 -7.09 -5.31 -0.83
CA PRO A 137 -7.33 -6.66 -1.32
C PRO A 137 -6.16 -7.61 -1.09
N ILE A 138 -4.93 -7.14 -1.30
CA ILE A 138 -3.72 -7.97 -1.11
C ILE A 138 -3.60 -8.39 0.36
N LEU A 139 -3.85 -7.47 1.30
CA LEU A 139 -3.81 -7.75 2.73
C LEU A 139 -4.84 -8.81 3.13
N ILE A 140 -6.08 -8.68 2.64
CA ILE A 140 -7.15 -9.65 2.90
C ILE A 140 -6.76 -11.01 2.30
N ALA A 141 -6.20 -11.04 1.09
CA ALA A 141 -5.78 -12.29 0.45
C ALA A 141 -4.68 -12.98 1.26
N PHE A 142 -3.67 -12.24 1.73
CA PHE A 142 -2.63 -12.76 2.63
C PHE A 142 -3.23 -13.30 3.92
N TYR A 143 -4.13 -12.54 4.57
CA TYR A 143 -4.78 -12.97 5.80
C TYR A 143 -5.44 -14.34 5.59
N HIS A 144 -6.33 -14.46 4.59
CA HIS A 144 -7.02 -15.71 4.29
C HIS A 144 -6.07 -16.84 3.90
N ALA A 145 -5.01 -16.56 3.14
CA ALA A 145 -4.01 -17.55 2.76
C ALA A 145 -3.29 -18.12 3.99
N ILE A 146 -2.94 -17.26 4.97
CA ILE A 146 -2.29 -17.68 6.21
C ILE A 146 -3.25 -18.47 7.11
N ILE A 147 -4.44 -17.93 7.40
CA ILE A 147 -5.33 -18.53 8.41
C ILE A 147 -6.03 -19.80 7.92
N ARG A 148 -6.20 -19.99 6.60
CA ARG A 148 -6.88 -21.16 6.00
C ARG A 148 -5.91 -22.20 5.42
N THR A 149 -4.60 -21.98 5.53
CA THR A 149 -3.58 -22.96 5.15
C THR A 149 -2.86 -23.42 6.40
N GLU A 150 -3.22 -24.61 6.89
CA GLU A 150 -2.70 -25.14 8.16
C GLU A 150 -1.16 -25.24 8.17
N GLU A 151 -0.58 -25.67 7.04
CA GLU A 151 0.87 -25.73 6.84
C GLU A 151 1.56 -24.38 6.96
N ILE A 152 0.90 -23.25 6.69
CA ILE A 152 1.49 -21.91 6.90
C ILE A 152 1.24 -21.48 8.34
N LYS A 153 0.02 -21.72 8.84
CA LYS A 153 -0.47 -21.25 10.13
C LYS A 153 0.37 -21.77 11.31
N THR A 154 0.77 -23.04 11.28
CA THR A 154 1.45 -23.71 12.40
C THR A 154 2.96 -23.55 12.38
N GLN A 155 3.53 -23.07 11.28
CA GLN A 155 4.97 -22.97 11.10
C GLN A 155 5.58 -21.82 11.89
N THR A 156 6.85 -22.00 12.24
CA THR A 156 7.62 -21.00 12.97
C THR A 156 8.65 -20.31 12.06
N PHE A 157 8.92 -19.04 12.37
CA PHE A 157 9.98 -18.28 11.72
C PHE A 157 10.59 -17.30 12.72
N LEU A 158 11.89 -17.40 12.95
CA LEU A 158 12.57 -16.67 14.03
C LEU A 158 11.91 -16.99 15.39
N TRP A 159 11.34 -16.00 16.08
CA TRP A 159 10.60 -16.17 17.34
C TRP A 159 9.07 -16.24 17.16
N LEU A 160 8.61 -16.35 15.92
CA LEU A 160 7.20 -16.21 15.55
C LEU A 160 6.57 -17.57 15.28
N THR A 161 5.31 -17.72 15.67
CA THR A 161 4.38 -18.68 15.07
C THR A 161 3.54 -17.91 14.04
N LEU A 162 3.65 -18.26 12.77
CA LEU A 162 3.17 -17.44 11.65
C LEU A 162 1.66 -17.17 11.67
N GLY A 163 0.87 -18.14 12.14
CA GLY A 163 -0.58 -18.03 12.30
C GLY A 163 -1.06 -17.35 13.58
N GLU A 164 -0.17 -17.05 14.52
CA GLU A 164 -0.48 -16.40 15.80
C GLU A 164 0.09 -14.98 15.84
N LYS A 165 -0.39 -14.15 16.78
CA LYS A 165 0.17 -12.80 17.00
C LYS A 165 1.64 -12.88 17.44
N ASP A 166 2.43 -11.85 17.13
CA ASP A 166 3.81 -11.76 17.61
C ASP A 166 3.81 -11.68 19.15
N PRO A 167 4.43 -12.65 19.86
CA PRO A 167 4.41 -12.70 21.32
C PRO A 167 5.10 -11.50 21.99
N TYR A 168 6.03 -10.85 21.29
CA TYR A 168 6.81 -9.71 21.80
C TYR A 168 6.44 -8.38 21.13
N TYR A 169 5.49 -8.40 20.19
CA TYR A 169 5.07 -7.23 19.40
C TYR A 169 6.20 -6.52 18.64
N ILE A 170 7.32 -7.21 18.40
CA ILE A 170 8.51 -6.66 17.73
C ILE A 170 8.16 -6.33 16.27
N LEU A 171 7.59 -7.27 15.52
CA LEU A 171 7.24 -7.03 14.12
C LEU A 171 6.17 -5.96 13.91
N PRO A 172 5.07 -5.89 14.68
CA PRO A 172 4.13 -4.77 14.61
C PRO A 172 4.81 -3.40 14.77
N ILE A 173 5.74 -3.27 15.72
CA ILE A 173 6.49 -2.02 15.94
C ILE A 173 7.39 -1.72 14.73
N ILE A 174 8.13 -2.71 14.22
CA ILE A 174 8.97 -2.54 13.03
C ILE A 174 8.11 -2.19 11.80
N ALA A 175 6.95 -2.82 11.62
CA ALA A 175 6.01 -2.51 10.55
C ALA A 175 5.54 -1.04 10.63
N ALA A 176 5.20 -0.56 11.83
CA ALA A 176 4.82 0.84 12.04
C ALA A 176 5.99 1.80 11.74
N ILE A 177 7.18 1.53 12.27
CA ILE A 177 8.38 2.36 12.02
C ILE A 177 8.71 2.40 10.53
N THR A 178 8.76 1.25 9.87
CA THR A 178 9.06 1.16 8.44
C THR A 178 7.97 1.84 7.60
N THR A 179 6.70 1.77 8.00
CA THR A 179 5.61 2.49 7.31
C THR A 179 5.76 4.00 7.46
N TYR A 180 6.15 4.47 8.65
CA TYR A 180 6.44 5.88 8.89
C TYR A 180 7.61 6.35 8.02
N LEU A 181 8.71 5.59 7.98
CA LEU A 181 9.87 5.90 7.14
C LEU A 181 9.53 5.93 5.65
N GLN A 182 8.80 4.92 5.17
CA GLN A 182 8.30 4.84 3.81
C GLN A 182 7.41 6.05 3.46
N SER A 183 6.45 6.38 4.34
CA SER A 183 5.55 7.52 4.16
C SER A 183 6.30 8.85 4.14
N LYS A 184 7.32 9.00 4.99
CA LYS A 184 8.18 10.17 5.05
C LYS A 184 9.01 10.34 3.78
N MET A 185 9.54 9.25 3.21
CA MET A 185 10.29 9.28 1.95
C MET A 185 9.44 9.71 0.76
N MET A 186 8.18 9.25 0.68
CA MET A 186 7.24 9.68 -0.35
C MET A 186 6.60 11.05 -0.06
N GLY A 187 6.77 11.56 1.16
CA GLY A 187 5.91 12.56 1.79
C GLY A 187 6.54 13.90 2.10
N GLN A 188 7.55 14.37 1.34
CA GLN A 188 7.99 15.79 1.44
C GLN A 188 6.86 16.80 1.12
N ALA A 189 5.70 16.32 0.63
CA ALA A 189 4.45 17.05 0.48
C ALA A 189 3.69 17.36 1.80
N THR A 190 4.24 17.02 2.97
CA THR A 190 3.58 17.23 4.28
C THR A 190 3.91 18.57 4.95
N GLN A 191 4.81 19.39 4.37
CA GLN A 191 5.16 20.68 4.96
C GLN A 191 4.04 21.71 4.79
N GLY A 192 3.47 22.15 5.92
CA GLY A 192 2.48 23.22 6.00
C GLY A 192 1.00 22.77 5.92
N ASN A 193 0.70 21.46 5.85
CA ASN A 193 -0.67 20.95 5.95
C ASN A 193 -0.86 20.11 7.22
N PRO A 194 -1.52 20.62 8.28
CA PRO A 194 -1.79 19.85 9.49
C PRO A 194 -2.51 18.52 9.22
N GLN A 195 -3.41 18.47 8.23
CA GLN A 195 -4.14 17.24 7.89
C GLN A 195 -3.23 16.16 7.28
N MET A 196 -2.29 16.52 6.41
CA MET A 196 -1.36 15.55 5.82
C MET A 196 -0.26 15.13 6.81
N GLN A 197 0.12 16.01 7.73
CA GLN A 197 1.02 15.66 8.84
C GLN A 197 0.36 14.66 9.79
N MET A 198 -0.92 14.86 10.12
CA MET A 198 -1.67 13.90 10.92
C MET A 198 -1.72 12.53 10.25
N MET A 199 -1.97 12.48 8.93
CA MET A 199 -1.97 11.22 8.17
C MET A 199 -0.62 10.49 8.24
N LEU A 200 0.50 11.21 8.16
CA LEU A 200 1.85 10.65 8.21
C LEU A 200 2.16 9.95 9.54
N VAL A 201 1.57 10.39 10.64
CA VAL A 201 1.75 9.81 11.99
C VAL A 201 0.65 8.81 12.33
N MET A 202 -0.61 9.16 12.04
CA MET A 202 -1.78 8.37 12.39
C MET A 202 -1.85 7.04 11.64
N MET A 203 -1.46 7.01 10.36
CA MET A 203 -1.52 5.77 9.57
C MET A 203 -0.57 4.69 10.11
N PRO A 204 0.72 4.96 10.39
CA PRO A 204 1.59 4.02 11.10
C PRO A 204 1.04 3.52 12.44
N LEU A 205 0.40 4.40 13.22
CA LEU A 205 -0.19 4.02 14.50
C LEU A 205 -1.42 3.12 14.33
N MET A 206 -2.24 3.37 13.31
CA MET A 206 -3.36 2.50 12.97
C MET A 206 -2.88 1.11 12.53
N ILE A 207 -1.83 1.06 11.69
CA ILE A 207 -1.21 -0.21 11.30
C ILE A 207 -0.66 -0.94 12.52
N LEU A 208 -0.02 -0.23 13.47
CA LEU A 208 0.43 -0.84 14.72
C LEU A 208 -0.75 -1.47 15.48
N ALA A 209 -1.82 -0.73 15.70
CA ALA A 209 -3.00 -1.20 16.44
C ALA A 209 -3.67 -2.42 15.79
N ILE A 210 -3.64 -2.50 14.45
CA ILE A 210 -4.15 -3.65 13.70
C ILE A 210 -3.14 -4.82 13.75
N ALA A 211 -1.85 -4.55 13.55
CA ALA A 211 -0.81 -5.56 13.47
C ALA A 211 -0.60 -6.31 14.80
N VAL A 212 -0.88 -5.70 15.95
CA VAL A 212 -0.79 -6.38 17.26
C VAL A 212 -1.90 -7.42 17.50
N THR A 213 -3.00 -7.37 16.74
CA THR A 213 -4.13 -8.31 16.87
C THR A 213 -4.14 -9.39 15.78
N LEU A 214 -3.38 -9.17 14.70
CA LEU A 214 -3.32 -10.06 13.55
C LEU A 214 -2.20 -11.11 13.65
N PRO A 215 -2.26 -12.18 12.83
CA PRO A 215 -1.16 -13.14 12.69
C PRO A 215 0.17 -12.45 12.36
N SER A 216 1.24 -12.93 12.96
CA SER A 216 2.61 -12.39 12.85
C SER A 216 3.12 -12.41 11.41
N ALA A 217 2.68 -13.39 10.60
CA ALA A 217 2.94 -13.45 9.16
C ALA A 217 2.47 -12.19 8.41
N LEU A 218 1.39 -11.54 8.85
CA LEU A 218 0.96 -10.27 8.26
C LEU A 218 1.90 -9.11 8.61
N SER A 219 2.36 -9.06 9.86
CA SER A 219 3.39 -8.10 10.28
C SER A 219 4.69 -8.29 9.50
N LEU A 220 5.09 -9.55 9.28
CA LEU A 220 6.25 -9.91 8.46
C LEU A 220 6.08 -9.45 7.00
N TYR A 221 4.91 -9.71 6.41
CA TYR A 221 4.53 -9.21 5.09
C TYR A 221 4.62 -7.68 5.00
N TRP A 222 4.11 -6.94 6.00
CA TRP A 222 4.22 -5.49 6.05
C TRP A 222 5.68 -5.03 6.04
N VAL A 223 6.52 -5.61 6.90
CA VAL A 223 7.94 -5.27 6.97
C VAL A 223 8.62 -5.49 5.62
N TYR A 224 8.44 -6.65 5.00
CA TYR A 224 9.01 -6.93 3.67
C TYR A 224 8.49 -5.98 2.60
N GLY A 225 7.18 -5.68 2.58
CA GLY A 225 6.57 -4.76 1.63
C GLY A 225 7.08 -3.32 1.79
N ASN A 226 7.27 -2.87 3.02
CA ASN A 226 7.81 -1.54 3.32
C ASN A 226 9.27 -1.43 2.93
N LEU A 227 10.09 -2.45 3.25
CA LEU A 227 11.50 -2.51 2.83
C LEU A 227 11.62 -2.49 1.31
N PHE A 228 10.83 -3.30 0.60
CA PHE A 228 10.78 -3.27 -0.86
C PHE A 228 10.42 -1.87 -1.37
N THR A 229 9.41 -1.23 -0.78
CA THR A 229 8.97 0.09 -1.22
C THR A 229 10.02 1.16 -0.95
N ILE A 230 10.73 1.10 0.19
CA ILE A 230 11.85 1.99 0.52
C ILE A 230 12.95 1.85 -0.52
N VAL A 231 13.37 0.61 -0.82
CA VAL A 231 14.39 0.33 -1.83
C VAL A 231 13.96 0.82 -3.22
N GLN A 232 12.74 0.48 -3.64
CA GLN A 232 12.15 0.92 -4.90
C GLN A 232 12.13 2.46 -5.00
N THR A 233 11.67 3.13 -3.95
CA THR A 233 11.55 4.59 -3.88
C THR A 233 12.94 5.23 -3.95
N TYR A 234 13.91 4.70 -3.21
CA TYR A 234 15.28 5.18 -3.24
C TYR A 234 15.86 5.17 -4.67
N PHE A 235 15.70 4.08 -5.42
CA PHE A 235 16.16 4.02 -6.81
C PHE A 235 15.39 4.96 -7.75
N LEU A 236 14.06 5.04 -7.62
CA LEU A 236 13.23 5.92 -8.46
C LEU A 236 13.48 7.42 -8.22
N TYR A 237 13.83 7.82 -7.00
CA TYR A 237 14.16 9.21 -6.68
C TYR A 237 15.61 9.56 -7.05
N ARG A 238 16.56 8.62 -6.93
CA ARG A 238 17.96 8.82 -7.31
C ARG A 238 18.14 9.10 -8.80
N ASP A 239 17.41 8.39 -9.66
CA ASP A 239 17.59 8.44 -11.12
C ASP A 239 17.13 9.76 -11.78
N LYS A 240 16.43 10.64 -11.04
CA LYS A 240 15.95 11.94 -11.54
C LYS A 240 16.77 13.13 -11.08
N GLY A 241 17.92 12.90 -10.44
CA GLY A 241 18.89 13.94 -10.07
C GLY A 241 19.61 14.59 -11.25
N ASN A 242 19.33 14.20 -12.51
CA ASN A 242 20.14 14.65 -13.65
C ASN A 242 19.41 15.36 -14.80
N LYS A 243 18.11 15.70 -14.71
CA LYS A 243 17.44 16.58 -15.68
C LYS A 243 16.31 17.36 -15.04
N LEU A 244 16.46 18.69 -14.98
CA LEU A 244 15.47 19.71 -15.34
C LEU A 244 16.10 21.07 -14.99
N THR A 245 17.03 21.53 -15.84
CA THR A 245 17.26 22.97 -16.00
C THR A 245 15.91 23.62 -16.30
N PRO A 246 15.59 24.76 -15.68
CA PRO A 246 14.41 25.53 -16.05
C PRO A 246 14.48 25.80 -17.55
N LYS A 247 13.41 25.50 -18.30
CA LYS A 247 13.24 26.13 -19.61
C LYS A 247 13.00 27.61 -19.35
N GLU A 248 14.09 28.38 -19.34
CA GLU A 248 14.03 29.82 -19.57
C GLU A 248 13.33 30.07 -20.91
N GLY A 249 12.38 30.99 -20.88
CA GLY A 249 12.03 31.87 -22.01
C GLY A 249 11.43 31.22 -23.25
N THR A 250 10.16 31.53 -23.49
CA THR A 250 9.83 32.40 -24.64
C THR A 250 8.47 33.04 -24.41
N SER A 251 8.53 34.28 -23.91
CA SER A 251 7.59 35.32 -24.32
C SER A 251 7.97 35.73 -25.74
N LYS A 252 7.07 35.53 -26.68
CA LYS A 252 6.86 36.36 -27.87
C LYS A 252 5.39 36.27 -28.25
#